data_AF-W7Y386-F1
#
_entry.id   AF-W7Y386-F1
#
_cell.length_a   1.000
_cell.length_b   1.000
_cell.length_c   1.000
_cell.angle_alpha   90.00
_cell.angle_beta   90.00
_cell.angle_gamma   90.00
#
_symmetry.space_group_name_H-M   'P 1'
#
loop_
_entity.id
_entity.type
_entity.pdbx_description
1 polymer ?
#
loop_
_entity_poly.entity_id
_entity_poly.type
_entity_poly.pdbx_seq_one_letter_code
_entity_poly.pdbx_strand_id
1 'polypeptide(L)'
;MVYDHYLAKNWEHYSSVPLSTFVNQVHAYFIRHYFTFPNRVKGFLPFLVKSRRLENYKHIWGVETSLSIMSNHTSLPAKSACATKIMLEQYEALNAEFAAFFEEVQQMVKDHL
;
A
#
# COMPACT_ATOMS: atom_id res chain seq x y z
N MET A 1 1.78 4.73 2.21
CA MET A 1 2.50 3.69 2.96
C MET A 1 1.82 3.33 4.27
N VAL A 2 1.69 4.28 5.21
CA VAL A 2 1.07 4.03 6.52
C VAL A 2 -0.43 3.73 6.38
N TYR A 3 -1.18 4.53 5.62
CA TYR A 3 -2.60 4.24 5.38
C TYR A 3 -2.81 2.97 4.53
N ASP A 4 -1.89 2.66 3.61
CA ASP A 4 -1.93 1.39 2.87
C ASP A 4 -1.78 0.19 3.82
N HIS A 5 -1.06 0.35 4.94
CA HIS A 5 -0.98 -0.68 5.98
C HIS A 5 -2.33 -0.91 6.63
N TYR A 6 -2.97 0.14 7.13
CA TYR A 6 -4.27 0.01 7.78
C TYR A 6 -5.33 -0.53 6.82
N LEU A 7 -5.34 -0.08 5.57
CA LEU A 7 -6.22 -0.63 4.54
C LEU A 7 -5.98 -2.14 4.32
N ALA A 8 -4.73 -2.55 4.13
CA ALA A 8 -4.40 -3.95 3.88
C ALA A 8 -4.59 -4.84 5.13
N LYS A 9 -4.33 -4.30 6.33
CA LYS A 9 -4.50 -4.98 7.61
C LYS A 9 -5.97 -5.20 7.96
N ASN A 10 -6.81 -4.23 7.65
CA ASN A 10 -8.24 -4.21 7.95
C ASN A 10 -9.12 -4.54 6.72
N TRP A 11 -8.52 -5.15 5.70
CA TRP A 11 -9.13 -5.31 4.37
C TRP A 11 -10.53 -5.93 4.37
N GLU A 12 -10.76 -6.92 5.24
CA GLU A 12 -12.05 -7.62 5.36
C GLU A 12 -13.21 -6.71 5.78
N HIS A 13 -12.91 -5.57 6.41
CA HIS A 13 -13.92 -4.56 6.74
C HIS A 13 -14.38 -3.74 5.53
N TYR A 14 -13.57 -3.69 4.47
CA TYR A 14 -13.80 -2.81 3.31
C TYR A 14 -14.13 -3.58 2.03
N SER A 15 -13.83 -4.87 1.97
CA SER A 15 -14.07 -5.69 0.79
C SER A 15 -14.41 -7.14 1.16
N SER A 16 -15.41 -7.70 0.47
CA SER A 16 -15.73 -9.13 0.51
C SER A 16 -14.77 -9.99 -0.31
N VAL A 17 -13.93 -9.38 -1.16
CA VAL A 17 -12.93 -10.09 -1.95
C VAL A 17 -11.65 -10.20 -1.12
N PRO A 18 -11.06 -11.39 -0.94
CA PRO A 18 -9.79 -11.52 -0.20
C PRO A 18 -8.68 -10.66 -0.80
N LEU A 19 -7.86 -10.03 0.06
CA LEU A 19 -6.75 -9.16 -0.36
C LEU A 19 -5.83 -9.86 -1.37
N SER A 20 -5.51 -11.14 -1.13
CA SER A 20 -4.65 -11.93 -2.02
C SER A 20 -5.25 -12.08 -3.43
N THR A 21 -6.57 -12.24 -3.54
CA THR A 21 -7.31 -12.31 -4.82
C THR A 21 -7.28 -10.97 -5.54
N PHE A 22 -7.56 -9.87 -4.83
CA PHE A 22 -7.46 -8.52 -5.39
C PHE A 22 -6.05 -8.24 -5.93
N VAL A 23 -5.01 -8.54 -5.14
CA VAL A 23 -3.61 -8.35 -5.54
C VAL A 23 -3.25 -9.20 -6.75
N ASN A 24 -3.75 -10.44 -6.84
CA ASN A 24 -3.55 -11.28 -8.03
C ASN A 24 -4.19 -10.66 -9.28
N GLN A 25 -5.40 -10.12 -9.16
CA GLN A 25 -6.09 -9.44 -10.27
C GLN A 25 -5.34 -8.19 -10.72
N VAL A 26 -4.87 -7.37 -9.78
CA VAL A 26 -4.05 -6.17 -10.07
C VAL A 26 -2.75 -6.56 -10.77
N HIS A 27 -2.04 -7.58 -10.29
CA HIS A 27 -0.83 -8.06 -10.95
C HIS A 27 -1.09 -8.59 -12.36
N ALA A 28 -2.16 -9.38 -12.55
CA ALA A 28 -2.54 -9.88 -13.86
C ALA A 28 -2.85 -8.73 -14.84
N TYR A 29 -3.55 -7.71 -14.36
CA TYR A 29 -3.82 -6.49 -15.12
C TYR A 29 -2.52 -5.78 -15.52
N PHE A 30 -1.61 -5.53 -14.58
CA PHE A 30 -0.33 -4.89 -14.88
C PHE A 30 0.52 -5.69 -15.88
N ILE A 31 0.56 -7.01 -15.76
CA ILE A 31 1.32 -7.86 -16.70
C ILE A 31 0.70 -7.80 -18.10
N ARG A 32 -0.65 -7.89 -18.20
CA ARG A 32 -1.36 -7.81 -19.47
C ARG A 32 -1.07 -6.49 -20.22
N HIS A 33 -0.93 -5.41 -19.47
CA HIS A 33 -0.67 -4.07 -20.01
C HIS A 33 0.81 -3.67 -19.96
N TYR A 34 1.74 -4.61 -19.72
CA TYR A 34 3.16 -4.31 -19.50
C TYR A 34 3.75 -3.35 -20.56
N PHE A 35 3.43 -3.56 -21.84
CA PHE A 35 3.99 -2.78 -22.94
C PHE A 35 3.49 -1.34 -23.03
N THR A 36 2.35 -1.00 -22.41
CA THR A 36 1.81 0.38 -22.41
C THR A 36 2.46 1.28 -21.37
N PHE A 37 3.15 0.70 -20.39
CA PHE A 37 3.80 1.47 -19.33
C PHE A 37 5.07 2.20 -19.79
N PRO A 38 5.40 3.35 -19.18
CA PRO A 38 6.71 4.00 -19.34
C PRO A 38 7.87 3.08 -18.94
N ASN A 39 9.05 3.27 -19.53
CA ASN A 39 10.23 2.43 -19.27
C ASN A 39 10.62 2.34 -17.78
N ARG A 40 10.47 3.44 -17.04
CA ARG A 40 10.72 3.45 -15.58
C ARG A 40 9.79 2.51 -14.83
N VAL A 41 8.52 2.44 -15.24
CA VAL A 41 7.50 1.56 -14.64
C VAL A 41 7.79 0.10 -14.99
N LYS A 42 8.13 -0.16 -16.27
CA LYS A 42 8.55 -1.48 -16.76
C LYS A 42 9.71 -2.08 -15.97
N GLY A 43 10.66 -1.25 -15.53
CA GLY A 43 11.80 -1.66 -14.70
C GLY A 43 11.41 -2.07 -13.28
N PHE A 44 10.49 -1.36 -12.62
CA PHE A 44 10.12 -1.68 -11.23
C PHE A 44 9.02 -2.75 -11.13
N LEU A 45 8.14 -2.86 -12.14
CA LEU A 45 6.93 -3.68 -12.09
C LEU A 45 7.21 -5.16 -11.77
N PRO A 46 8.24 -5.83 -12.34
CA PRO A 46 8.58 -7.20 -11.95
C PRO A 46 8.86 -7.36 -10.45
N PHE A 47 9.50 -6.37 -9.82
CA PHE A 47 9.77 -6.38 -8.38
C PHE A 47 8.51 -6.18 -7.55
N LEU A 48 7.61 -5.30 -7.97
CA LEU A 48 6.31 -5.10 -7.31
C LEU A 48 5.49 -6.40 -7.29
N VAL A 49 5.43 -7.08 -8.44
CA VAL A 49 4.69 -8.34 -8.61
C VAL A 49 5.35 -9.46 -7.81
N LYS A 50 6.66 -9.67 -7.99
CA LYS A 50 7.41 -10.74 -7.31
C LYS A 50 7.37 -10.60 -5.79
N SER A 51 7.46 -9.37 -5.28
CA SER A 51 7.42 -9.16 -3.84
C SER A 51 6.01 -9.23 -3.26
N ARG A 52 4.96 -9.25 -4.08
CA ARG A 52 3.57 -9.04 -3.62
C ARG A 52 3.42 -7.78 -2.76
N ARG A 53 4.03 -6.66 -3.19
CA ARG A 53 4.18 -5.45 -2.37
C ARG A 53 2.86 -4.97 -1.75
N LEU A 54 1.80 -4.94 -2.56
CA LEU A 54 0.46 -4.49 -2.14
C LEU A 54 -0.10 -5.35 -1.01
N GLU A 55 0.15 -6.66 -1.04
CA GLU A 55 -0.30 -7.56 0.02
C GLU A 55 0.55 -7.39 1.29
N ASN A 56 1.86 -7.20 1.15
CA ASN A 56 2.78 -7.09 2.28
C ASN A 56 2.56 -5.83 3.11
N TYR A 57 1.83 -4.83 2.59
CA TYR A 57 1.41 -3.69 3.41
C TYR A 57 0.64 -4.12 4.65
N LYS A 58 -0.03 -5.29 4.67
CA LYS A 58 -0.67 -5.84 5.89
C LYS A 58 0.31 -6.08 7.05
N HIS A 59 1.62 -6.05 6.80
CA HIS A 59 2.68 -6.26 7.78
C HIS A 59 3.57 -5.03 7.95
N ILE A 60 4.01 -4.77 9.19
CA ILE A 60 4.91 -3.65 9.51
C ILE A 60 6.23 -3.74 8.75
N TRP A 61 6.81 -4.93 8.59
CA TRP A 61 8.04 -5.12 7.81
C TRP A 61 7.85 -4.74 6.33
N GLY A 62 6.64 -4.89 5.79
CA GLY A 62 6.32 -4.49 4.42
C GLY A 62 6.28 -2.96 4.25
N VAL A 63 5.80 -2.26 5.27
CA VAL A 63 5.87 -0.79 5.36
C VAL A 63 7.32 -0.35 5.43
N GLU A 64 8.11 -0.93 6.33
CA GLU A 64 9.53 -0.59 6.50
C GLU A 64 10.32 -0.81 5.21
N THR A 65 10.14 -1.96 4.57
CA THR A 65 10.79 -2.31 3.30
C THR A 65 10.47 -1.28 2.23
N SER A 66 9.23 -0.83 2.15
CA SER A 66 8.80 0.14 1.15
C SER A 66 9.33 1.54 1.43
N LEU A 67 9.37 1.97 2.70
CA LEU A 67 10.03 3.22 3.10
C LEU A 67 11.53 3.20 2.77
N SER A 68 12.20 2.07 3.03
CA SER A 68 13.61 1.88 2.65
C SER A 68 13.81 2.00 1.14
N ILE A 69 12.99 1.32 0.33
CA ILE A 69 13.04 1.44 -1.13
C ILE A 69 12.78 2.88 -1.60
N MET A 70 11.82 3.58 -0.98
CA MET A 70 11.53 4.98 -1.30
C MET A 70 12.71 5.89 -1.01
N SER A 71 13.44 5.69 0.09
CA SER A 71 14.63 6.49 0.42
C SER A 71 15.76 6.40 -0.62
N ASN A 72 15.80 5.32 -1.41
CA ASN A 72 16.77 5.18 -2.51
C ASN A 72 16.34 5.90 -3.80
N HIS A 73 15.09 6.37 -3.88
CA HIS A 73 14.50 6.88 -5.11
C HIS A 73 13.82 8.25 -4.97
N THR A 74 13.74 8.80 -3.76
CA THR A 74 13.11 10.08 -3.45
C THR A 74 13.97 10.86 -2.44
N SER A 75 13.50 12.04 -2.02
CA SER A 75 14.11 12.84 -0.95
C SER A 75 13.88 12.27 0.47
N LEU A 76 13.21 11.12 0.60
CA LEU A 76 12.94 10.51 1.89
C LEU A 76 14.26 10.08 2.57
N PRO A 77 14.49 10.43 3.84
CA PRO A 77 15.71 10.02 4.54
C PRO A 77 15.74 8.51 4.76
N ALA A 78 16.95 7.92 4.79
CA ALA A 78 17.19 6.51 5.09
C ALA A 78 16.98 6.20 6.59
N LYS A 79 15.76 6.43 7.09
CA LYS A 79 15.35 6.29 8.49
C LYS A 79 14.09 5.43 8.62
N SER A 80 13.94 4.40 7.77
CA SER A 80 12.75 3.53 7.73
C SER A 80 12.43 2.91 9.09
N ALA A 81 13.44 2.39 9.80
CA ALA A 81 13.28 1.81 11.13
C ALA A 81 12.80 2.82 12.19
N CYS A 82 13.27 4.08 12.09
CA CYS A 82 12.81 5.15 12.97
C CYS A 82 11.36 5.54 12.65
N ALA A 83 11.00 5.61 11.37
CA ALA A 83 9.64 5.90 10.95
C ALA A 83 8.65 4.80 11.37
N THR A 84 9.02 3.52 11.24
CA THR A 84 8.16 2.42 11.71
C THR A 84 8.07 2.34 13.21
N LYS A 85 9.12 2.70 13.95
CA LYS A 85 9.04 2.86 15.40
C LYS A 85 8.00 3.91 15.81
N ILE A 86 8.06 5.10 15.21
CA ILE A 86 7.09 6.18 15.49
C ILE A 86 5.66 5.76 15.10
N MET A 87 5.50 5.07 13.96
CA MET A 87 4.21 4.51 13.55
C MET A 87 3.66 3.54 14.61
N LEU A 88 4.50 2.67 15.18
CA LEU A 88 4.08 1.74 16.24
C LEU A 88 3.73 2.47 17.55
N GLU A 89 4.45 3.54 17.89
CA GLU A 89 4.14 4.37 19.07
C GLU A 89 2.79 5.09 18.95
N GLN A 90 2.36 5.39 17.72
CA GLN A 90 1.09 6.07 17.42
C GLN A 90 0.05 5.14 16.78
N TYR A 91 0.22 3.82 16.90
CA TYR A 91 -0.46 2.86 16.02
C TYR A 91 -1.98 2.96 16.07
N GLU A 92 -2.56 3.07 17.27
CA GLU A 92 -4.01 3.17 17.45
C GLU A 92 -4.56 4.53 17.04
N ALA A 93 -3.84 5.62 17.33
CA ALA A 93 -4.25 6.97 16.93
C ALA A 93 -4.30 7.12 15.40
N LEU A 94 -3.26 6.62 14.72
CA LEU A 94 -3.19 6.60 13.26
C LEU A 94 -4.23 5.67 12.64
N ASN A 95 -4.57 4.54 13.28
CA ASN A 95 -5.63 3.65 12.81
C ASN A 95 -7.02 4.32 12.92
N ALA A 96 -7.29 5.03 14.02
CA ALA A 96 -8.54 5.77 14.20
C ALA A 96 -8.66 6.91 13.16
N GLU A 97 -7.58 7.64 12.93
CA GLU A 97 -7.51 8.69 11.90
C GLU A 97 -7.74 8.11 10.51
N PHE A 98 -7.09 6.99 10.17
CA PHE A 98 -7.30 6.28 8.91
C PHE A 98 -8.76 5.83 8.74
N ALA A 99 -9.37 5.26 9.79
CA ALA A 99 -10.75 4.78 9.71
C ALA A 99 -11.73 5.91 9.39
N ALA A 100 -11.59 7.06 10.08
CA ALA A 100 -12.39 8.25 9.81
C ALA A 100 -12.18 8.78 8.38
N PHE A 101 -10.91 8.92 7.97
CA PHE A 101 -10.57 9.37 6.62
C PHE A 101 -11.13 8.44 5.54
N PHE A 102 -11.00 7.13 5.70
CA PHE A 102 -11.41 6.17 4.67
C PHE A 102 -12.93 6.10 4.54
N GLU A 103 -13.68 6.29 5.63
CA GLU A 103 -15.14 6.45 5.58
C GLU A 103 -15.55 7.67 4.75
N GLU A 104 -14.89 8.82 4.95
CA GLU A 104 -15.12 10.02 4.14
C GLU A 104 -14.81 9.77 2.65
N VAL A 105 -13.73 9.07 2.33
CA VAL A 105 -13.40 8.69 0.94
C VAL A 105 -14.49 7.80 0.34
N GLN A 106 -15.00 6.81 1.07
CA GLN A 106 -16.09 5.95 0.61
C GLN A 106 -17.37 6.75 0.37
N GLN A 107 -17.68 7.72 1.23
CA GLN A 107 -18.85 8.58 1.07
C GLN A 107 -18.72 9.48 -0.15
N MET A 108 -17.57 10.14 -0.31
CA MET A 108 -17.27 10.98 -1.48
C MET A 108 -17.46 10.22 -2.79
N VAL A 109 -16.97 8.98 -2.88
CA VAL A 109 -17.14 8.16 -4.11
C VAL A 109 -18.61 7.82 -4.37
N LYS A 110 -19.41 7.53 -3.33
CA LYS A 110 -20.85 7.25 -3.49
C LYS A 110 -21.62 8.47 -3.96
N ASP A 111 -21.25 9.67 -3.52
CA ASP A 111 -21.94 10.91 -3.88
C ASP A 111 -21.66 11.37 -5.32
N HIS A 112 -20.60 10.84 -5.96
CA HIS A 112 -20.19 11.14 -7.33
C HIS A 112 -20.59 10.07 -8.36
N LEU A 113 -21.37 9.05 -7.94
CA LEU A 113 -21.95 8.01 -8.80
C LEU A 113 -23.44 8.28 -9.01
#